data_AF-A0A450YZ25-F1
#
_entry.id   AF-A0A450YZ25-F1
#
_cell.length_a   1.000
_cell.length_b   1.000
_cell.length_c   1.000
_cell.angle_alpha   90.00
_cell.angle_beta   90.00
_cell.angle_gamma   90.00
#
_symmetry.space_group_name_H-M   'P 1'
#
loop_
_entity.id
_entity.type
_entity.pdbx_description
1 polymer ?
#
loop_
_entity_poly.entity_id
_entity_poly.type
_entity_poly.pdbx_seq_one_letter_code
_entity_poly.pdbx_strand_id
1 'polypeptide(L)' 'MSNDPIVEEMRAHGVAFAARHGNDIGRMCAALREKDLQGREVVQKSESPERKVESASHSTTR' A
#
# COMPACT_ATOMS: atom_id res chain seq x y z
N MET A 1 14.00 -15.45 7.87
CA MET A 1 13.33 -14.22 7.43
C MET A 1 14.38 -13.40 6.71
N SER A 2 14.35 -13.44 5.38
CA SER A 2 15.46 -12.98 4.54
C SER A 2 15.60 -11.45 4.58
N ASN A 3 16.84 -10.97 4.70
CA ASN A 3 17.22 -9.57 4.51
C ASN A 3 17.05 -9.22 3.03
N ASP A 4 15.81 -9.06 2.59
CA ASP A 4 15.53 -8.59 1.24
C ASP A 4 15.99 -7.12 1.14
N PRO A 5 16.89 -6.78 0.21
CA PRO A 5 17.38 -5.41 0.08
C PRO A 5 16.26 -4.39 -0.14
N ILE A 6 15.17 -4.79 -0.81
CA ILE A 6 14.00 -3.91 -1.02
C ILE A 6 13.29 -3.63 0.31
N VAL A 7 13.15 -4.66 1.14
CA VAL A 7 12.48 -4.53 2.45
C VAL A 7 13.27 -3.63 3.38
N GLU A 8 14.60 -3.76 3.40
CA GLU A 8 15.47 -2.90 4.21
C GLU A 8 15.44 -1.45 3.72
N GLU A 9 15.39 -1.22 2.41
CA GLU A 9 15.25 0.12 1.85
C GLU A 9 13.90 0.76 2.26
N MET A 10 12.79 0.02 2.11
CA MET A 10 11.46 0.48 2.53
C MET A 10 11.42 0.77 4.04
N ARG A 11 12.08 -0.05 4.86
CA ARG A 11 12.19 0.19 6.30
C ARG A 11 12.98 1.47 6.60
N ALA A 12 14.13 1.67 5.95
CA ALA A 12 14.95 2.86 6.13
C ALA A 12 14.19 4.14 5.73
N HIS A 13 13.47 4.11 4.61
CA HIS A 13 12.60 5.21 4.18
C HIS A 13 11.48 5.49 5.18
N GLY A 14 10.83 4.44 5.70
CA GLY A 14 9.79 4.57 6.72
C GLY A 14 10.28 5.24 8.00
N VAL A 15 11.44 4.81 8.51
CA VAL A 15 12.07 5.39 9.71
C VAL A 15 12.45 6.86 9.48
N ALA A 16 13.08 7.17 8.34
CA ALA A 16 13.44 8.53 8.00
C ALA A 16 12.21 9.44 7.86
N PHE A 17 11.13 8.93 7.28
CA PHE A 17 9.87 9.66 7.14
C PHE A 17 9.22 9.93 8.50
N ALA A 18 9.14 8.92 9.38
CA ALA A 18 8.62 9.09 10.74
C ALA A 18 9.44 10.11 11.54
N ALA A 19 10.78 10.05 11.46
CA ALA A 19 11.66 11.00 12.15
C ALA A 19 11.42 12.45 11.72
N ARG A 20 11.18 12.71 10.42
CA ARG A 20 10.85 14.05 9.90
C ARG A 20 9.57 14.62 10.46
N HIS A 21 8.62 13.75 10.82
CA HIS A 21 7.32 14.13 11.37
C HIS A 21 7.24 13.98 12.90
N GLY A 22 8.37 13.72 13.58
CA GLY A 22 8.41 13.55 15.03
C GLY A 22 7.69 12.29 15.53
N ASN A 23 7.60 11.26 14.67
CA ASN A 23 6.85 10.03 14.90
C ASN A 23 5.35 10.27 15.20
N ASP A 24 4.81 11.40 14.72
CA ASP A 24 3.40 11.77 14.85
C ASP A 24 2.62 11.26 13.62
N ILE A 25 1.74 10.29 13.87
CA ILE A 25 0.89 9.66 12.84
C ILE A 25 0.00 10.70 12.14
N GLY A 26 -0.54 11.68 12.89
CA GLY A 26 -1.42 12.70 12.33
C GLY A 26 -0.68 13.58 11.32
N ARG A 27 0.55 14.00 11.66
CA ARG A 27 1.42 14.77 10.75
C ARG A 27 1.85 13.97 9.54
N MET A 28 2.18 12.70 9.73
CA MET A 28 2.52 11.78 8.63
C MET A 28 1.34 11.63 7.66
N CYS A 29 0.13 11.41 8.17
CA CYS A 29 -1.07 11.32 7.33
C CYS A 29 -1.37 12.61 6.57
N ALA A 30 -1.20 13.78 7.22
CA ALA A 30 -1.37 15.07 6.56
C ALA A 30 -0.36 15.26 5.41
N ALA A 31 0.91 14.94 5.65
CA ALA A 31 1.96 15.03 4.64
C ALA A 31 1.74 14.06 3.46
N LEU A 32 1.23 12.85 3.71
CA LEU A 32 0.86 11.91 2.64
C LEU A 32 -0.29 12.46 1.78
N ARG A 33 -1.33 13.03 2.40
CA ARG A 33 -2.46 13.65 1.68
C ARG A 33 -2.02 14.84 0.84
N GLU A 34 -1.12 15.66 1.34
CA GLU A 34 -0.56 16.80 0.59
C GLU A 34 0.17 16.31 -0.66
N LYS A 35 0.97 15.23 -0.56
CA LYS A 35 1.65 14.63 -1.71
C LYS A 35 0.68 14.00 -2.71
N ASP A 36 -0.42 13.41 -2.25
CA ASP A 36 -1.46 12.88 -3.13
C ASP A 36 -2.20 14.00 -3.89
N LEU A 37 -2.40 15.16 -3.25
CA LEU A 37 -3.03 16.34 -3.84
C LEU A 37 -2.15 17.04 -4.88
N GLN A 38 -0.82 16.89 -4.80
CA GLN A 38 0.10 17.43 -5.80
C GLN A 38 -0.04 16.79 -7.18
N GLY A 39 -0.88 15.74 -7.29
CA GLY A 39 -1.26 15.15 -8.57
C GLY A 39 -0.15 14.28 -9.14
N ARG A 40 -0.35 12.96 -9.10
CA ARG A 40 0.42 12.03 -9.93
C ARG A 40 -0.39 11.68 -11.17
N GLU A 41 0.26 11.42 -12.29
CA GLU A 41 -0.40 10.87 -13.47
C GLU A 41 -1.02 9.51 -13.08
N VAL A 42 -2.35 9.49 -12.98
CA VAL A 42 -3.10 8.27 -12.66
C VAL A 42 -3.54 7.66 -13.98
N VAL A 43 -2.96 6.51 -14.34
CA VAL A 43 -3.47 5.72 -15.46
C VAL A 43 -4.83 5.17 -15.05
N GLN A 44 -5.89 5.65 -15.69
CA GLN A 44 -7.21 5.06 -15.52
C GLN A 44 -7.17 3.64 -16.09
N LYS A 45 -7.25 2.65 -15.22
CA LYS A 45 -7.42 1.27 -15.63
C LYS A 45 -8.85 1.14 -16.17
N SER A 46 -8.99 0.95 -17.48
CA SER A 46 -10.26 0.56 -18.08
C SER A 46 -10.80 -0.65 -17.32
N GLU A 47 -12.09 -0.63 -17.00
CA GLU A 47 -12.77 -1.72 -16.29
C GLU A 47 -12.35 -3.05 -16.89
N SER A 48 -11.60 -3.84 -16.13
CA SER A 48 -11.25 -5.19 -16.54
C SER A 48 -12.54 -6.00 -16.52
N PRO A 49 -12.83 -6.81 -17.54
CA PRO A 49 -14.03 -7.65 -17.52
C PRO A 49 -14.01 -8.48 -16.25
N GLU A 50 -15.11 -8.41 -15.50
CA GLU A 50 -15.29 -9.09 -14.23
C GLU A 50 -14.80 -10.54 -14.33
N ARG A 51 -13.78 -10.90 -13.56
CA ARG A 51 -13.45 -12.31 -13.37
C ARG A 51 -14.65 -12.91 -12.64
N LYS A 52 -15.49 -13.69 -13.34
CA LYS A 52 -16.49 -14.56 -12.72
C LYS A 52 -15.79 -15.34 -11.61
N VAL A 53 -16.09 -14.98 -10.37
CA VAL A 53 -15.70 -15.79 -9.21
C VAL A 53 -16.67 -16.96 -9.22
N GLU A 54 -16.27 -18.05 -9.89
CA GLU A 54 -16.97 -19.32 -9.74
C GLU A 54 -16.73 -19.78 -8.31
N SER A 55 -17.78 -19.67 -7.50
CA SER A 55 -17.80 -20.10 -6.11
C SER A 55 -17.54 -21.60 -6.04
N ALA A 56 -16.29 -21.98 -5.81
CA ALA A 56 -15.94 -23.36 -5.47
C ALA A 56 -16.47 -23.66 -4.06
N SER A 57 -17.72 -24.12 -4.00
CA SER A 57 -18.33 -24.73 -2.83
C SER A 57 -17.48 -25.93 -2.39
N HIS A 58 -16.58 -25.74 -1.42
CA HIS A 58 -15.99 -26.85 -0.68
C HIS A 58 -17.06 -27.40 0.28
N SER A 59 -17.81 -28.42 -0.15
CA SER A 59 -18.57 -29.24 0.80
C SER A 59 -17.60 -30.21 1.48
N THR A 60 -17.42 -30.04 2.78
CA THR A 60 -16.70 -30.99 3.63
C THR A 60 -17.63 -32.16 3.93
N THR A 61 -17.35 -33.32 3.35
CA THR A 61 -17.98 -34.59 3.78
C THR A 61 -17.29 -35.06 5.06
N ARG A 62 -18.09 -35.35 6.09
CA ARG A 62 -17.67 -35.93 7.36
C ARG A 62 -17.85 -37.45 7.32
#